data_AF-A0AAU0UY07-F1
#
_entry.id   AF-A0AAU0UY07-F1
#
_cell.length_a   1.000
_cell.length_b   1.000
_cell.length_c   1.000
_cell.angle_alpha   90.00
_cell.angle_beta   90.00
_cell.angle_gamma   90.00
#
_symmetry.space_group_name_H-M   'P 1'
#
loop_
_entity.id
_entity.type
_entity.pdbx_description
1 polymer ?
#
loop_
_entity_poly.entity_id
_entity_poly.type
_entity_poly.pdbx_seq_one_letter_code
_entity_poly.pdbx_strand_id
1 'polypeptide(L)'
;MSARDEDDRTETACRICGHDDGEPVFDEYGAPRYVICPCCYNESGIGDDTVSQVRELRGYWVGNGASWHDPKLRPAGWDPLRQLANIPPRWR
;
A
#
# COMPACT_ATOMS: atom_id res chain seq x y z
N MET A 1 -0.19 31.75 2.51
CA MET A 1 0.44 30.75 3.40
C MET A 1 -0.70 30.16 4.21
N SER A 2 -1.36 29.12 3.67
CA SER A 2 -2.57 28.58 4.28
C SER A 2 -2.19 27.53 5.31
N ALA A 3 -2.67 27.71 6.54
CA ALA A 3 -2.74 26.66 7.54
C ALA A 3 -3.48 25.45 6.95
N ARG A 4 -2.87 24.24 7.02
CA ARG A 4 -3.52 22.91 7.08
C ARG A 4 -2.54 21.70 7.00
N ASP A 5 -1.22 21.89 7.02
CA ASP A 5 -0.25 20.78 7.02
C ASP A 5 0.01 20.14 8.41
N GLU A 6 -0.95 20.09 9.34
CA GLU A 6 -0.72 19.53 10.69
C GLU A 6 -1.48 18.23 11.03
N ASP A 7 -2.29 17.65 10.14
CA ASP A 7 -2.87 16.29 10.32
C ASP A 7 -3.33 15.67 8.99
N ASP A 8 -2.51 15.69 7.93
CA ASP A 8 -2.85 14.90 6.74
C ASP A 8 -2.59 13.42 7.03
N ARG A 9 -3.67 12.69 7.35
CA ARG A 9 -3.67 11.25 7.62
C ARG A 9 -3.96 10.42 6.38
N THR A 10 -4.02 11.05 5.22
CA THR A 10 -4.19 10.36 3.94
C THR A 10 -3.08 9.35 3.76
N GLU A 11 -3.43 8.14 3.32
CA GLU A 11 -2.46 7.12 2.97
C GLU A 11 -2.45 6.97 1.46
N THR A 12 -1.26 7.06 0.86
CA THR A 12 -1.02 6.78 -0.57
C THR A 12 -0.38 5.41 -0.77
N ALA A 13 0.37 4.93 0.22
CA ALA A 13 1.00 3.62 0.17
C ALA A 13 0.02 2.47 0.43
N CYS A 14 0.05 1.46 -0.44
CA CYS A 14 -0.65 0.19 -0.23
C CYS A 14 -0.19 -0.49 1.08
N ARG A 15 -1.15 -0.79 1.96
CA ARG A 15 -0.88 -1.42 3.27
C ARG A 15 -0.21 -2.79 3.16
N ILE A 16 -0.46 -3.52 2.08
CA ILE A 16 0.08 -4.87 1.86
C ILE A 16 1.54 -4.83 1.44
N CYS A 17 1.86 -4.09 0.37
CA CYS A 17 3.16 -4.19 -0.30
C CYS A 17 3.97 -2.88 -0.32
N GLY A 18 3.41 -1.76 0.13
CA GLY A 18 4.07 -0.45 0.14
C GLY A 18 4.23 0.22 -1.22
N HIS A 19 3.55 -0.27 -2.27
CA HIS A 19 3.48 0.47 -3.54
C HIS A 19 2.79 1.82 -3.31
N ASP A 20 3.40 2.89 -3.81
CA ASP A 20 2.97 4.26 -3.64
C ASP A 20 3.25 5.02 -4.94
N ASP A 21 2.21 5.50 -5.59
CA ASP A 21 2.25 6.33 -6.80
C ASP A 21 1.81 7.77 -6.54
N GLY A 22 1.63 8.14 -5.27
CA GLY A 22 1.18 9.46 -4.83
C GLY A 22 -0.33 9.65 -4.83
N GLU A 23 -1.12 8.69 -5.33
CA GLU A 23 -2.58 8.77 -5.30
C GLU A 23 -3.13 8.22 -3.98
N PRO A 24 -4.11 8.89 -3.35
CA PRO A 24 -4.73 8.40 -2.12
C PRO A 24 -5.37 7.02 -2.26
N VAL A 25 -5.01 6.09 -1.38
CA VAL A 25 -5.68 4.79 -1.18
C VAL A 25 -6.63 4.80 0.02
N PHE A 26 -6.36 5.64 1.01
CA PHE A 26 -7.28 5.97 2.11
C PHE A 26 -7.26 7.46 2.35
N ASP A 27 -8.43 8.05 2.62
CA ASP A 27 -8.53 9.47 2.95
C ASP A 27 -8.10 9.77 4.40
N GLU A 28 -8.12 11.06 4.76
CA GLU A 28 -7.81 11.57 6.10
C GLU A 28 -8.67 10.99 7.24
N TYR A 29 -9.82 10.38 6.95
CA TYR A 29 -10.70 9.71 7.92
C TYR A 29 -10.48 8.18 7.93
N GLY A 30 -9.58 7.68 7.10
CA GLY A 30 -9.32 6.26 6.93
C GLY A 30 -10.35 5.54 6.06
N ALA A 31 -11.18 6.26 5.30
CA ALA A 31 -12.10 5.64 4.36
C ALA A 31 -11.35 5.19 3.09
N PRO A 32 -11.59 3.95 2.60
CA PRO A 32 -10.90 3.43 1.44
C PRO A 32 -11.33 4.13 0.15
N ARG A 33 -10.42 4.17 -0.82
CA ARG A 33 -10.66 4.68 -2.18
C ARG A 33 -10.92 3.57 -3.20
N TYR A 34 -10.99 2.31 -2.75
CA TYR A 34 -11.22 1.12 -3.57
C TYR A 34 -10.25 1.01 -4.77
N VAL A 35 -8.99 1.42 -4.55
CA VAL A 35 -7.92 1.37 -5.54
C VAL A 35 -7.32 -0.03 -5.57
N ILE A 36 -7.22 -0.62 -6.75
CA ILE A 36 -6.54 -1.91 -6.97
C ILE A 36 -5.05 -1.65 -7.13
N CYS A 37 -4.24 -2.19 -6.21
CA CYS A 37 -2.79 -2.04 -6.25
C CYS A 37 -2.19 -2.79 -7.46
N PRO A 38 -1.45 -2.13 -8.37
CA PRO A 38 -0.85 -2.79 -9.54
C PRO A 38 0.27 -3.77 -9.17
N CYS A 39 0.84 -3.64 -7.97
CA CYS A 39 1.88 -4.51 -7.46
C CYS A 39 1.30 -5.80 -6.85
N CYS A 40 0.53 -5.71 -5.76
CA CYS A 40 0.08 -6.90 -5.01
C CYS A 40 -1.36 -7.33 -5.30
N TYR A 41 -2.10 -6.60 -6.15
CA TYR A 41 -3.50 -6.82 -6.50
C TYR A 41 -4.52 -6.62 -5.37
N ASN A 42 -4.09 -6.20 -4.18
CA ASN A 42 -5.04 -5.85 -3.11
C ASN A 42 -5.87 -4.61 -3.50
N GLU A 43 -7.16 -4.64 -3.21
CA GLU A 43 -8.05 -3.48 -3.31
C GLU A 43 -8.14 -2.79 -1.95
N SER A 44 -7.81 -1.49 -1.88
CA SER A 44 -7.87 -0.74 -0.63
C SER A 44 -9.28 -0.78 -0.03
N GLY A 45 -9.41 -1.22 1.22
CA GLY A 45 -10.69 -1.42 1.91
C GLY A 45 -11.17 -2.86 1.94
N ILE A 46 -10.49 -3.79 1.27
CA ILE A 46 -10.85 -5.21 1.21
C ILE A 46 -9.71 -6.04 1.80
N GLY A 47 -9.90 -6.53 3.03
CA GLY A 47 -8.92 -7.38 3.72
C GLY A 47 -7.67 -6.64 4.22
N ASP A 48 -7.62 -5.32 4.14
CA ASP A 48 -6.53 -4.47 4.64
C ASP A 48 -6.98 -3.50 5.74
N ASP A 49 -8.05 -3.86 6.46
CA ASP A 49 -8.66 -3.10 7.55
C ASP A 49 -8.12 -3.47 8.94
N THR A 50 -7.50 -4.65 9.09
CA THR A 50 -6.80 -5.05 10.33
C THR A 50 -5.33 -5.42 10.08
N VAL A 51 -4.48 -5.20 11.08
CA VAL A 51 -3.05 -5.56 11.02
C VAL A 51 -2.86 -7.05 10.76
N SER A 52 -3.72 -7.92 11.30
CA SER A 52 -3.68 -9.37 11.06
C SER A 52 -3.88 -9.72 9.59
N GLN A 53 -4.93 -9.20 8.95
CA GLN A 53 -5.21 -9.51 7.55
C GLN A 53 -4.14 -8.89 6.63
N VAL A 54 -3.72 -7.65 6.91
CA VAL A 54 -2.62 -7.00 6.19
C VAL A 54 -1.36 -7.87 6.20
N ARG A 55 -0.98 -8.42 7.36
CA ARG A 55 0.20 -9.28 7.49
C ARG A 55 0.01 -10.62 6.79
N GLU A 56 -1.17 -11.21 6.84
CA GLU A 56 -1.49 -12.45 6.13
C GLU A 56 -1.35 -12.28 4.62
N LEU A 57 -2.02 -11.26 4.06
CA LEU A 57 -1.96 -10.95 2.62
C LEU A 57 -0.55 -10.57 2.17
N ARG A 58 0.19 -9.80 2.98
CA ARG A 58 1.59 -9.48 2.70
C ARG A 58 2.45 -10.73 2.71
N GLY A 59 2.27 -11.60 3.72
CA GLY A 59 2.99 -12.86 3.84
C GLY A 59 2.74 -13.75 2.64
N TYR A 60 1.50 -13.84 2.17
CA TYR A 60 1.14 -14.55 0.95
C TYR A 60 1.84 -13.95 -0.29
N TRP A 61 1.76 -12.63 -0.49
CA TRP A 61 2.42 -11.97 -1.62
C TRP A 61 3.94 -12.18 -1.62
N VAL A 62 4.61 -11.98 -0.48
CA VAL A 62 6.06 -12.22 -0.32
C VAL A 62 6.39 -13.70 -0.54
N GLY A 63 5.62 -14.62 0.03
CA GLY A 63 5.79 -16.06 -0.11
C GLY A 63 5.66 -16.55 -1.56
N ASN A 64 4.92 -15.82 -2.40
CA ASN A 64 4.80 -16.05 -3.84
C ASN A 64 5.78 -15.20 -4.68
N GLY A 65 6.92 -14.81 -4.09
CA GLY A 65 8.01 -14.13 -4.78
C GLY A 65 7.80 -12.64 -4.98
N ALA A 66 6.87 -12.02 -4.26
CA ALA A 66 6.58 -10.58 -4.35
C ALA A 66 6.28 -10.15 -5.80
N SER A 67 5.56 -11.00 -6.52
CA SER A 67 5.27 -10.81 -7.94
C SER A 67 4.37 -9.59 -8.16
N TRP A 68 4.68 -8.81 -9.19
CA TRP A 68 3.80 -7.72 -9.63
C TRP A 68 2.61 -8.29 -10.39
N HIS A 69 1.41 -7.87 -10.01
CA HIS A 69 0.18 -8.26 -10.71
C HIS A 69 0.14 -7.75 -12.14
N ASP A 70 0.56 -6.50 -12.36
CA ASP A 70 0.89 -5.99 -13.70
C ASP A 70 2.42 -5.89 -13.86
N PRO A 71 3.08 -6.89 -14.47
CA PRO A 71 4.52 -6.88 -14.69
C PRO A 71 5.02 -5.71 -15.53
N LYS A 72 4.17 -5.08 -16.35
CA LYS A 72 4.55 -3.96 -17.22
C LYS A 72 4.75 -2.67 -16.42
N LEU A 73 4.12 -2.56 -15.25
CA LEU A 73 4.24 -1.41 -14.35
C LEU A 73 5.40 -1.54 -13.36
N ARG A 74 6.06 -2.72 -13.30
CA ARG A 74 7.20 -2.93 -12.40
C ARG A 74 8.39 -2.07 -12.81
N PRO A 75 8.92 -1.20 -11.91
CA PRO A 75 10.10 -0.39 -12.21
C PRO A 75 11.33 -1.23 -12.55
N ALA A 76 12.19 -0.70 -13.43
CA ALA A 76 13.50 -1.30 -13.68
C ALA A 76 14.36 -1.26 -12.41
N GLY A 77 15.01 -2.38 -12.08
CA GLY A 77 15.81 -2.49 -10.85
C GLY A 77 14.98 -2.46 -9.55
N TRP A 78 13.69 -2.75 -9.63
CA TRP A 78 12.79 -2.79 -8.47
C TRP A 78 13.31 -3.73 -7.37
N ASP A 79 13.26 -3.23 -6.13
CA ASP A 79 13.67 -3.93 -4.92
C ASP A 79 12.45 -4.03 -3.97
N PRO A 80 11.95 -5.24 -3.68
CA PRO A 80 10.81 -5.44 -2.79
C PRO A 80 11.06 -4.89 -1.38
N LEU A 81 12.30 -4.90 -0.88
CA LEU A 81 12.60 -4.42 0.47
C LEU A 81 12.47 -2.90 0.56
N ARG A 82 12.88 -2.17 -0.50
CA ARG A 82 12.68 -0.72 -0.59
C ARG A 82 11.19 -0.37 -0.65
N GLN A 83 10.40 -1.14 -1.40
CA GLN A 83 8.95 -0.89 -1.48
C GLN A 83 8.26 -1.17 -0.13
N LEU A 84 8.60 -2.27 0.54
CA LEU A 84 8.06 -2.59 1.86
C LEU A 84 8.36 -1.51 2.93
N ALA A 85 9.44 -0.74 2.77
CA ALA A 85 9.77 0.34 3.69
C ALA A 85 8.76 1.50 3.67
N ASN A 86 7.97 1.64 2.59
CA ASN A 86 6.94 2.67 2.45
C ASN A 86 5.67 2.34 3.25
N ILE A 87 5.53 1.12 3.78
CA ILE A 87 4.33 0.74 4.53
C ILE A 87 4.18 1.65 5.76
N PRO A 88 3.00 2.28 5.96
CA PRO A 88 2.78 3.15 7.10
C PRO A 88 3.04 2.42 8.43
N PRO A 89 3.63 3.09 9.44
CA PRO A 89 4.07 2.44 10.67
C PRO A 89 3.01 1.57 11.36
N ARG A 90 1.75 2.00 11.33
CA ARG A 90 0.62 1.26 11.94
C ARG A 90 0.34 -0.10 11.27
N TRP A 91 0.79 -0.30 10.04
CA TRP A 91 0.52 -1.49 9.24
C TRP A 91 1.72 -2.41 9.07
N ARG A 92 2.91 -2.08 9.59
CA ARG A 92 4.09 -2.96 9.52
C ARG A 92 3.88 -4.21 10.36
#